data_AF-A0A535RNX1-F1
#
_entry.id   AF-A0A535RNX1-F1
#
_cell.length_a   1.000
_cell.length_b   1.000
_cell.length_c   1.000
_cell.angle_alpha   90.00
_cell.angle_beta   90.00
_cell.angle_gamma   90.00
#
_symmetry.space_group_name_H-M   'P 1'
#
loop_
_entity.id
_entity.type
_entity.pdbx_description
1 polymer ?
#
loop_
_entity_poly.entity_id
_entity_poly.type
_entity_poly.pdbx_seq_one_letter_code
_entity_poly.pdbx_strand_id
1 'polypeptide(L)' 'RITIFRRATEGLSASPARQREEVRNTVKHEIAHHLGWSDQRLHELGLGDAD' A
#
# COMPACT_ATOMS: atom_id res chain seq x y z
N ARG A 1 8.13 11.74 5.02
CA ARG A 1 6.80 12.27 4.59
C ARG A 1 6.29 11.35 3.49
N ILE A 2 5.09 10.79 3.62
CA ILE A 2 4.49 9.92 2.60
C ILE A 2 3.51 10.77 1.79
N THR A 3 3.56 10.68 0.45
CA THR A 3 2.68 11.41 -0.46
C THR A 3 1.83 10.40 -1.22
N ILE A 4 0.51 10.58 -1.20
CA ILE A 4 -0.44 9.71 -1.91
C ILE A 4 -1.12 10.50 -3.02
N PHE A 5 -1.14 9.94 -4.23
CA PHE A 5 -1.79 10.56 -5.38
C PHE A 5 -3.24 10.12 -5.49
N ARG A 6 -4.17 10.97 -5.03
CA ARG A 6 -5.61 10.66 -5.00
C ARG A 6 -6.15 10.09 -6.32
N ARG A 7 -5.77 10.69 -7.46
CA ARG A 7 -6.23 10.24 -8.79
C ARG A 7 -5.78 8.83 -9.16
N ALA A 8 -4.60 8.41 -8.70
CA ALA A 8 -4.15 7.04 -8.92
C ALA A 8 -5.04 6.05 -8.16
N THR A 9 -5.33 6.34 -6.88
CA THR A 9 -6.23 5.52 -6.06
C THR A 9 -7.67 5.50 -6.59
N GLU A 10 -8.22 6.65 -6.97
CA GLU A 10 -9.58 6.75 -7.55
C GLU A 10 -9.70 6.02 -8.89
N GLY A 11 -8.61 5.94 -9.66
CA GLY A 11 -8.55 5.20 -10.93
C GLY A 11 -8.65 3.69 -10.77
N LEU A 12 -8.30 3.14 -9.59
CA LEU A 12 -8.35 1.70 -9.31
C LEU A 12 -9.76 1.22 -8.93
N SER A 13 -10.55 2.08 -8.27
CA SER A 13 -11.91 1.71 -7.84
C SER A 13 -12.77 2.93 -7.53
N ALA A 14 -14.06 2.86 -7.84
CA ALA A 14 -15.05 3.83 -7.38
C ALA A 14 -15.54 3.57 -5.94
N SER A 15 -15.18 2.43 -5.33
CA SER A 15 -15.62 2.09 -3.97
C SER A 15 -14.74 2.78 -2.93
N PRO A 16 -15.29 3.64 -2.05
CA PRO A 16 -14.52 4.28 -0.99
C PRO A 16 -13.87 3.28 -0.03
N ALA A 17 -14.48 2.11 0.16
CA ALA A 17 -13.91 1.06 1.00
C ALA A 17 -12.64 0.48 0.39
N ARG A 18 -12.68 0.14 -0.90
CA ARG A 18 -11.51 -0.32 -1.67
C ARG A 18 -10.43 0.75 -1.71
N GLN A 19 -10.78 2.00 -2.01
CA GLN A 19 -9.82 3.11 -2.03
C GLN A 19 -9.11 3.28 -0.67
N ARG A 20 -9.81 3.14 0.46
CA ARG A 20 -9.18 3.20 1.79
C ARG A 20 -8.20 2.04 2.02
N GLU A 21 -8.51 0.87 1.51
CA GLU A 21 -7.63 -0.30 1.57
C GLU A 21 -6.37 -0.08 0.74
N GLU A 22 -6.51 0.40 -0.49
CA GLU A 22 -5.38 0.76 -1.36
C GLU A 22 -4.45 1.78 -0.69
N VAL A 23 -5.00 2.88 -0.14
CA VAL A 23 -4.18 3.88 0.58
C VAL A 23 -3.45 3.25 1.75
N ARG A 24 -4.12 2.35 2.51
CA ARG A 24 -3.50 1.67 3.64
C ARG A 24 -2.36 0.77 3.18
N ASN A 25 -2.52 0.04 2.09
CA ASN A 25 -1.50 -0.84 1.55
C ASN A 25 -0.31 -0.04 1.03
N THR A 26 -0.53 1.05 0.28
CA THR A 26 0.55 1.94 -0.16
C THR A 26 1.33 2.51 1.04
N VAL A 27 0.64 3.00 2.07
CA VAL A 27 1.32 3.57 3.25
C VAL A 27 2.18 2.51 3.96
N LYS A 28 1.67 1.28 4.11
CA LYS A 28 2.44 0.18 4.72
C LYS A 28 3.71 -0.14 3.90
N HIS A 29 3.59 -0.22 2.57
CA HIS A 29 4.74 -0.47 1.68
C HIS A 29 5.81 0.61 1.85
N GLU A 30 5.42 1.89 1.78
CA GLU A 30 6.37 3.00 1.88
C GLU A 30 7.05 3.06 3.27
N ILE A 31 6.33 2.72 4.35
CA ILE A 31 6.93 2.61 5.69
C ILE A 31 7.93 1.46 5.73
N ALA A 32 7.58 0.30 5.18
CA ALA A 32 8.44 -0.87 5.17
C ALA A 32 9.74 -0.64 4.38
N HIS A 33 9.63 -0.04 3.19
CA HIS A 33 10.78 0.33 2.37
C HIS A 33 11.66 1.36 3.10
N HIS A 34 11.04 2.34 3.78
CA HIS A 34 11.78 3.28 4.61
C HIS A 34 12.55 2.61 5.76
N LEU A 35 12.03 1.50 6.30
CA LEU A 35 12.68 0.67 7.33
C LEU A 35 13.66 -0.37 6.76
N GLY A 36 13.85 -0.42 5.44
CA GLY A 36 14.76 -1.35 4.77
C GLY A 36 14.22 -2.78 4.62
N TRP A 37 12.91 -2.97 4.73
CA TRP A 37 12.26 -4.27 4.46
C TRP A 37 11.94 -4.38 2.97
N SER A 38 12.27 -5.53 2.38
CA SER A 38 11.90 -5.85 1.00
C SER A 38 10.44 -6.32 0.92
N ASP A 39 9.87 -6.28 -0.29
CA ASP A 39 8.51 -6.83 -0.55
C ASP A 39 8.43 -8.31 -0.18
N GLN A 40 9.49 -9.07 -0.48
CA GLN A 40 9.59 -10.46 -0.05
C GLN A 40 9.45 -10.60 1.47
N ARG A 41 10.12 -9.75 2.25
CA ARG A 41 10.04 -9.75 3.71
C ARG A 41 8.66 -9.34 4.22
N LEU A 42 7.97 -8.45 3.52
CA LEU A 42 6.59 -8.10 3.85
C LEU A 42 5.64 -9.28 3.61
N HIS A 43 5.81 -9.99 2.50
CA HIS A 43 5.02 -11.18 2.17
C HIS A 43 5.24 -12.29 3.20
N GLU A 44 6.49 -12.54 3.60
CA GLU A 44 6.84 -13.49 4.67
C GLU A 44 6.19 -13.15 6.03
N LEU A 45 5.95 -11.86 6.30
CA LEU A 45 5.30 -11.37 7.52
C LEU A 45 3.76 -11.28 7.42
N GLY A 46 3.17 -11.65 6.27
CA GLY A 46 1.73 -11.50 6.01
C GLY A 46 1.26 -10.04 5.90
N LEU A 47 2.20 -9.14 5.59
CA LEU A 47 1.97 -7.69 5.47
C LEU A 47 2.06 -7.19 4.02
N GLY A 48 2.55 -8.02 3.10
CA GLY A 48 2.61 -7.72 1.67
C GLY A 48 1.26 -7.93 0.99
N ASP A 49 1.12 -7.40 -0.22
CA ASP A 49 -0.06 -7.63 -1.04
C ASP A 49 -0.14 -9.12 -1.43
N ALA A 50 -1.36 -9.66 -1.51
CA ALA A 50 -1.60 -10.94 -2.13
C ALA A 50 -1.71 -10.71 -3.63
N ASP A 51 -0.70 -11.14 -4.39
CA ASP A 51 -0.79 -11.23 -5.85
C ASP A 51 -2.00 -12.10 -6.28
#